data_AF-A0A0R1WAV1-F1
#
_entry.id   AF-A0A0R1WAV1-F1
#
_cell.length_a   1.000
_cell.length_b   1.000
_cell.length_c   1.000
_cell.angle_alpha   90.00
_cell.angle_beta   90.00
_cell.angle_gamma   90.00
#
_symmetry.space_group_name_H-M   'P 1'
#
loop_
_entity.id
_entity.type
_entity.pdbx_description
1 polymer ?
#
loop_
_entity_poly.entity_id
_entity_poly.type
_entity_poly.pdbx_seq_one_letter_code
_entity_poly.pdbx_strand_id
1 'polypeptide(L)'
;MKFQWRYSLQNNVPWLIMAMTVTIDLPFDHDLHLMFPFLVIIISLLWLIYYLTFQRPYLTQHPQDKESNRHLNGWGMAVTTFMIIINISILLSFMKASDSPDNLLRLMLWLMFVTQIIRDLFAFPKTAK
;
A
#
# COMPACT_ATOMS: atom_id res chain seq x y z
N MET A 1 -4.18 13.09 -18.56
CA MET A 1 -3.42 12.00 -17.91
C MET A 1 -4.08 10.67 -18.26
N LYS A 2 -3.35 9.68 -18.76
CA LYS A 2 -3.86 8.30 -18.84
C LYS A 2 -3.43 7.58 -17.57
N PHE A 3 -4.39 7.20 -16.73
CA PHE A 3 -4.10 6.42 -15.53
C PHE A 3 -3.50 5.07 -15.93
N GLN A 4 -2.27 4.81 -15.48
CA GLN A 4 -1.62 3.53 -15.69
C GLN A 4 -2.00 2.57 -14.56
N TRP A 5 -3.23 2.06 -14.63
CA TRP A 5 -3.79 1.17 -13.61
C TRP A 5 -2.91 -0.06 -13.34
N ARG A 6 -2.22 -0.58 -14.36
CA ARG A 6 -1.29 -1.72 -14.22
C ARG A 6 -0.15 -1.42 -13.27
N TYR A 7 0.47 -0.25 -13.40
CA TYR A 7 1.54 0.22 -12.52
C TYR A 7 1.04 0.38 -11.08
N SER A 8 -0.07 1.09 -10.92
CA SER A 8 -0.65 1.35 -9.59
C SER A 8 -1.09 0.07 -8.89
N LEU A 9 -1.67 -0.89 -9.63
CA LEU A 9 -2.06 -2.17 -9.07
C LEU A 9 -0.84 -2.99 -8.68
N GLN A 10 0.13 -3.19 -9.59
CA GLN A 10 1.35 -3.96 -9.32
C GLN A 10 2.15 -3.45 -8.12
N ASN A 11 2.26 -2.13 -7.97
CA ASN A 11 3.05 -1.53 -6.88
C ASN A 11 2.33 -1.61 -5.53
N ASN A 12 1.00 -1.67 -5.53
CA ASN A 12 0.18 -1.63 -4.31
C ASN A 12 -0.52 -2.94 -3.96
N VAL A 13 -0.30 -4.01 -4.74
CA VAL A 13 -0.75 -5.37 -4.38
C VAL A 13 -0.37 -5.74 -2.93
N PRO A 14 0.84 -5.46 -2.40
CA PRO A 14 1.18 -5.79 -1.01
C PRO A 14 0.25 -5.13 -0.02
N TRP A 15 0.05 -3.82 -0.20
CA TRP A 15 -0.78 -3.00 0.67
C TRP A 15 -2.24 -3.44 0.62
N LEU A 16 -2.73 -3.79 -0.58
CA LEU A 16 -4.08 -4.32 -0.78
C LEU A 16 -4.25 -5.67 -0.08
N ILE A 17 -3.31 -6.61 -0.26
CA ILE A 17 -3.36 -7.92 0.38
C ILE A 17 -3.30 -7.76 1.90
N MET A 18 -2.37 -6.96 2.42
CA MET A 18 -2.29 -6.68 3.86
C MET A 18 -3.60 -6.10 4.39
N ALA A 19 -4.14 -5.05 3.75
CA ALA A 19 -5.41 -4.46 4.16
C ALA A 19 -6.55 -5.47 4.16
N MET A 20 -6.67 -6.31 3.11
CA MET A 20 -7.66 -7.37 3.05
C MET A 20 -7.48 -8.40 4.17
N THR A 21 -6.26 -8.90 4.39
CA THR A 21 -6.00 -9.94 5.42
C THR A 21 -6.31 -9.48 6.84
N VAL A 22 -6.14 -8.20 7.14
CA VAL A 22 -6.48 -7.65 8.48
C VAL A 22 -7.97 -7.32 8.60
N THR A 23 -8.68 -7.15 7.48
CA THR A 23 -10.13 -6.85 7.45
C THR A 23 -10.99 -8.11 7.47
N ILE A 24 -10.46 -9.26 7.02
CA ILE A 24 -11.16 -10.53 7.12
C ILE A 24 -11.18 -10.93 8.60
N ASP A 25 -12.34 -10.75 9.23
CA ASP A 25 -12.64 -11.34 10.53
C ASP A 25 -12.71 -12.86 10.37
N LEU A 26 -11.54 -13.50 10.48
CA LEU A 26 -11.47 -14.94 10.53
C LEU A 26 -12.08 -15.40 11.86
N PRO A 27 -12.98 -16.40 11.87
CA PRO A 27 -13.65 -16.89 13.07
C PRO A 27 -12.70 -17.77 13.92
N PHE A 28 -11.50 -17.28 14.21
CA PHE A 28 -10.55 -17.95 15.08
C PHE A 28 -10.71 -17.40 16.51
N ASP A 29 -11.14 -18.29 17.41
CA ASP A 29 -11.31 -18.03 18.83
C ASP A 29 -10.03 -17.43 19.44
N HIS A 30 -10.16 -16.19 19.92
CA HIS A 30 -9.47 -15.55 21.05
C HIS A 30 -7.91 -15.53 21.16
N ASP A 31 -7.13 -16.19 20.31
CA ASP A 31 -5.64 -16.18 20.33
C ASP A 31 -4.98 -15.39 19.17
N LEU A 32 -5.64 -14.30 18.74
CA LEU A 32 -5.23 -13.47 17.60
C LEU A 32 -3.82 -12.84 17.73
N HIS A 33 -3.35 -12.59 18.95
CA HIS A 33 -2.06 -11.92 19.19
C HIS A 33 -0.85 -12.72 18.70
N LEU A 34 -0.91 -14.06 18.74
CA LEU A 34 0.16 -14.91 18.21
C LEU A 34 -0.02 -15.19 16.72
N MET A 35 -1.25 -15.25 16.21
CA MET A 35 -1.48 -15.51 14.78
C MET A 35 -1.08 -14.33 13.89
N PHE A 36 -1.24 -13.09 14.34
CA PHE A 36 -0.96 -11.91 13.51
C PHE A 36 0.51 -11.84 13.02
N PRO A 37 1.55 -12.02 13.88
CA PRO A 37 2.94 -12.09 13.42
C PRO A 37 3.18 -13.23 12.42
N PHE A 38 2.60 -14.40 12.65
CA PHE A 38 2.71 -15.54 11.72
C PHE A 38 2.09 -15.21 10.36
N LEU A 39 0.93 -14.55 10.35
CA LEU A 39 0.25 -14.12 9.13
C LEU A 39 1.10 -13.11 8.36
N VAL A 40 1.72 -12.15 9.04
CA VAL A 40 2.65 -11.19 8.44
C VAL A 40 3.87 -11.90 7.83
N ILE A 41 4.44 -12.89 8.52
CA ILE A 41 5.57 -13.68 8.00
C ILE A 41 5.16 -14.43 6.73
N ILE A 42 4.01 -15.11 6.76
CA ILE A 42 3.50 -15.86 5.60
C ILE A 42 3.26 -14.91 4.41
N ILE A 43 2.60 -13.77 4.63
CA ILE A 43 2.38 -12.75 3.58
C ILE A 43 3.73 -12.25 3.04
N SER A 44 4.70 -11.99 3.92
CA SER A 44 6.02 -11.51 3.52
C SER A 44 6.78 -12.53 2.68
N LEU A 45 6.71 -13.81 3.03
CA LEU A 45 7.33 -14.90 2.27
C LEU A 45 6.64 -15.09 0.90
N LEU A 46 5.31 -15.12 0.87
CA LEU A 46 4.54 -15.19 -0.37
C LEU A 46 4.84 -13.99 -1.28
N TRP A 47 4.96 -12.79 -0.69
CA TRP A 47 5.35 -11.59 -1.41
C TRP A 47 6.77 -11.67 -1.96
N LEU A 48 7.73 -12.15 -1.18
CA LEU A 48 9.11 -12.34 -1.63
C LEU A 48 9.18 -13.29 -2.82
N ILE A 49 8.44 -14.40 -2.76
CA ILE A 49 8.31 -15.34 -3.87
C ILE A 49 7.74 -14.62 -5.09
N TYR A 50 6.59 -13.96 -4.95
CA TYR A 50 5.96 -13.21 -6.05
C TYR A 50 6.89 -12.18 -6.67
N TYR A 51 7.62 -11.43 -5.82
CA TYR A 51 8.56 -10.41 -6.26
C TYR A 51 9.68 -11.03 -7.10
N LEU A 52 10.28 -12.13 -6.63
CA LEU A 52 11.41 -12.77 -7.29
C LEU A 52 11.00 -13.48 -8.58
N THR A 53 9.84 -14.16 -8.60
CA THR A 53 9.42 -14.99 -9.73
C THR A 53 8.66 -14.22 -10.81
N PHE A 54 7.88 -13.20 -10.43
CA PHE A 54 7.01 -12.47 -11.37
C PHE A 54 7.40 -11.00 -11.51
N GLN A 55 7.44 -10.25 -10.41
CA GLN A 55 7.57 -8.80 -10.48
C GLN A 55 8.95 -8.37 -11.00
N ARG A 56 10.03 -8.98 -10.50
CA ARG A 56 11.40 -8.62 -10.87
C ARG A 56 11.71 -8.90 -12.35
N PRO A 57 11.38 -10.09 -12.92
CA PRO A 57 11.51 -10.31 -14.36
C PRO A 57 10.66 -9.35 -15.19
N TYR A 58 9.41 -9.11 -14.79
CA TYR A 58 8.51 -8.17 -15.47
C TYR A 58 9.09 -6.75 -15.52
N LEU A 59 9.55 -6.22 -14.39
CA LEU A 59 10.14 -4.87 -14.31
C LEU A 59 11.47 -4.74 -15.07
N THR A 60 12.15 -5.86 -15.34
CA THR A 60 13.36 -5.88 -16.18
C THR A 60 12.99 -5.73 -17.66
N GLN A 61 11.86 -6.32 -18.09
CA GLN A 61 11.33 -6.21 -19.46
C GLN A 61 10.53 -4.92 -19.70
N HIS A 62 9.96 -4.35 -18.63
CA HIS A 62 9.14 -3.14 -18.67
C HIS A 62 9.70 -2.04 -17.74
N PRO A 63 10.87 -1.46 -18.06
CA PRO A 63 11.50 -0.45 -17.21
C PRO A 63 10.64 0.80 -17.00
N GLN A 64 9.69 1.09 -17.90
CA GLN A 64 8.69 2.16 -17.75
C GLN A 64 7.76 1.98 -16.53
N ASP A 65 7.56 0.74 -16.08
CA ASP A 65 6.71 0.40 -14.94
C ASP A 65 7.50 0.39 -13.62
N LYS A 66 8.82 0.64 -13.67
CA LYS A 66 9.66 0.70 -12.49
C LYS A 66 9.47 2.04 -11.76
N GLU A 67 9.16 1.99 -10.47
CA GLU A 67 8.93 3.18 -9.64
C GLU A 67 10.14 4.16 -9.67
N SER A 68 11.37 3.64 -9.72
CA SER A 68 12.59 4.45 -9.84
C SER A 68 12.64 5.31 -11.11
N ASN A 69 11.89 4.93 -12.13
CA ASN A 69 11.82 5.63 -13.41
C ASN A 69 10.63 6.57 -13.48
N ARG A 70 9.94 6.82 -12.36
CA ARG A 70 8.82 7.76 -12.27
C ARG A 70 9.16 8.94 -11.36
N HIS A 71 8.45 10.04 -11.58
CA HIS A 71 8.53 11.24 -10.75
C HIS A 71 7.12 11.79 -10.54
N LEU A 72 6.91 12.42 -9.38
CA LEU A 72 5.71 13.20 -9.09
C LEU A 72 5.93 14.62 -9.64
N ASN A 73 4.93 15.16 -10.34
CA ASN A 73 4.93 16.58 -10.66
C ASN A 73 4.61 17.41 -9.39
N GLY A 74 4.82 18.73 -9.43
CA GLY A 74 4.58 19.61 -8.28
C GLY A 74 3.16 19.48 -7.70
N TRP A 75 2.15 19.34 -8.57
CA TRP A 75 0.77 19.07 -8.17
C TRP A 75 0.60 17.72 -7.48
N GLY A 76 1.21 16.66 -8.00
CA GLY A 76 1.21 15.33 -7.41
C GLY A 76 1.85 15.29 -6.03
N MET A 77 2.96 16.02 -5.85
CA MET A 77 3.56 16.21 -4.54
C MET A 77 2.61 16.93 -3.59
N ALA A 78 1.98 18.03 -4.02
CA ALA A 78 1.03 18.77 -3.18
C ALA A 78 -0.17 17.90 -2.75
N VAL A 79 -0.78 17.16 -3.68
CA VAL A 79 -1.91 16.25 -3.40
C VAL A 79 -1.49 15.12 -2.46
N THR A 80 -0.33 14.50 -2.70
CA THR A 80 0.17 13.41 -1.85
C THR A 80 0.44 13.90 -0.43
N THR A 81 1.08 15.07 -0.28
CA THR A 81 1.33 15.69 1.03
C THR A 81 0.03 16.02 1.75
N PHE A 82 -0.95 16.59 1.04
CA PHE A 82 -2.25 16.90 1.62
C PHE A 82 -2.98 15.63 2.11
N MET A 83 -2.94 14.55 1.33
CA MET A 83 -3.50 13.26 1.74
C MET A 83 -2.80 12.68 2.97
N ILE A 84 -1.47 12.79 3.06
CA ILE A 84 -0.72 12.38 4.25
C ILE A 84 -1.20 13.16 5.49
N ILE A 85 -1.38 14.47 5.38
CA ILE A 85 -1.88 15.30 6.48
C ILE A 85 -3.29 14.89 6.90
N ILE A 86 -4.19 14.65 5.94
CA ILE A 86 -5.54 14.14 6.22
C ILE A 86 -5.46 12.80 6.94
N ASN A 87 -4.65 11.87 6.44
CA ASN A 87 -4.55 10.52 7.01
C ASN A 87 -3.97 10.54 8.42
N ILE A 88 -2.99 11.40 8.70
CA ILE A 88 -2.48 11.62 10.06
C ILE A 88 -3.58 12.20 10.95
N SER A 89 -4.36 13.15 10.46
CA SER A 89 -5.45 13.76 11.22
C SER A 89 -6.56 12.75 11.55
N ILE A 90 -6.93 11.91 10.57
CA ILE A 90 -7.88 10.81 10.75
C ILE A 90 -7.32 9.83 11.78
N LEU A 91 -6.05 9.42 11.64
CA LEU A 91 -5.40 8.49 12.55
C LEU A 91 -5.41 9.02 13.99
N LEU A 92 -5.01 10.28 14.19
CA LEU A 92 -4.99 10.90 15.53
C LEU A 92 -6.38 11.02 16.15
N SER A 93 -7.41 11.35 15.36
CA SER A 93 -8.80 11.36 15.83
C SER A 93 -9.26 9.96 16.22
N PHE A 94 -8.90 8.94 15.44
CA PHE A 94 -9.24 7.55 15.73
C PHE A 94 -8.49 7.00 16.95
N MET A 95 -7.21 7.34 17.12
CA MET A 95 -6.43 6.99 18.31
C MET A 95 -7.05 7.54 19.60
N LYS A 96 -7.68 8.71 19.54
CA LYS A 96 -8.38 9.30 20.69
C LYS A 96 -9.74 8.67 20.97
N ALA A 97 -10.37 8.07 19.97
CA ALA A 97 -11.75 7.59 20.03
C ALA A 97 -11.88 6.05 20.10
N SER A 98 -10.84 5.32 19.72
CA SER A 98 -10.86 3.85 19.61
C SER A 98 -10.17 3.21 20.80
N ASP A 99 -10.90 2.38 21.54
CA ASP A 99 -10.34 1.50 22.58
C ASP A 99 -9.73 0.21 21.98
N SER A 100 -9.97 -0.06 20.69
CA SER A 100 -9.49 -1.27 19.99
C SER A 100 -8.22 -0.97 19.16
N PRO A 101 -7.08 -1.64 19.45
CA PRO A 101 -5.87 -1.58 18.64
C PRO A 101 -6.05 -2.14 17.23
N ASP A 102 -6.93 -3.13 17.06
CA ASP A 102 -7.14 -3.83 15.79
C ASP A 102 -7.85 -2.94 14.77
N ASN A 103 -8.84 -2.16 15.22
CA ASN A 103 -9.52 -1.18 14.38
C ASN A 103 -8.56 -0.07 13.91
N LEU A 104 -7.63 0.34 14.78
CA LEU A 104 -6.59 1.30 14.43
C LEU A 104 -5.67 0.74 13.33
N LEU A 105 -5.22 -0.50 13.48
CA LEU A 105 -4.35 -1.16 12.51
C LEU A 105 -5.03 -1.33 11.15
N ARG A 106 -6.31 -1.76 11.12
CA ARG A 106 -7.12 -1.84 9.90
C ARG A 106 -7.16 -0.49 9.19
N LEU A 107 -7.49 0.56 9.94
CA LEU A 107 -7.56 1.92 9.42
C LEU A 107 -6.21 2.36 8.85
N MET A 108 -5.10 2.15 9.55
CA MET A 108 -3.75 2.50 9.07
C MET A 108 -3.43 1.85 7.73
N LEU A 109 -3.69 0.55 7.58
CA LEU A 109 -3.40 -0.19 6.35
C LEU A 109 -4.23 0.33 5.17
N TRP A 110 -5.50 0.63 5.40
CA TRP A 110 -6.38 1.22 4.37
C TRP A 110 -5.94 2.63 3.97
N LEU A 111 -5.58 3.48 4.95
CA LEU A 111 -5.09 4.83 4.67
C LEU A 111 -3.77 4.79 3.87
N MET A 112 -2.86 3.88 4.21
CA MET A 112 -1.61 3.67 3.46
C MET A 112 -1.91 3.22 2.03
N PHE A 113 -2.77 2.21 1.85
CA PHE A 113 -3.16 1.74 0.52
C PHE A 113 -3.74 2.87 -0.35
N VAL A 114 -4.71 3.63 0.18
CA VAL A 114 -5.34 4.75 -0.53
C VAL A 114 -4.32 5.84 -0.89
N THR A 115 -3.42 6.18 0.03
CA THR A 115 -2.35 7.17 -0.23
C THR A 115 -1.50 6.76 -1.41
N GLN A 116 -1.11 5.49 -1.48
CA GLN A 116 -0.24 5.00 -2.54
C GLN A 116 -0.95 4.97 -3.89
N ILE A 117 -2.22 4.57 -3.93
CA ILE A 117 -3.05 4.65 -5.16
C ILE A 117 -3.15 6.09 -5.65
N ILE A 118 -3.41 7.04 -4.75
CA ILE A 118 -3.49 8.45 -5.09
C ILE A 118 -2.15 8.97 -5.59
N ARG A 119 -1.06 8.68 -4.89
CA ARG A 119 0.30 9.04 -5.33
C ARG A 119 0.58 8.53 -6.74
N ASP A 120 0.22 7.27 -7.02
CA ASP A 120 0.47 6.63 -8.31
C ASP A 120 -0.39 7.20 -9.45
N LEU A 121 -1.57 7.79 -9.15
CA LEU A 121 -2.34 8.56 -10.13
C LEU A 121 -1.55 9.77 -10.67
N PHE A 122 -0.69 10.35 -9.84
CA PHE A 122 0.14 11.51 -10.18
C PHE A 122 1.60 11.15 -10.52
N ALA A 123 1.95 9.87 -10.56
CA ALA A 123 3.30 9.42 -10.90
C ALA A 123 3.47 9.31 -12.42
N PHE A 124 4.43 10.07 -12.97
CA PHE A 124 4.72 10.10 -14.41
C PHE A 124 6.08 9.46 -14.73
N PRO A 125 6.24 8.80 -15.89
CA PRO A 125 7.55 8.37 -16.34
C PRO A 125 8.48 9.58 -16.44
N LYS A 126 9.72 9.42 -15.98
CA LYS A 126 10.80 10.39 -16.21
C LYS A 126 10.99 10.49 -17.72
N THR A 127 10.79 11.68 -18.28
CA THR A 127 11.17 11.94 -19.67
C THR A 127 12.68 11.76 -19.76
N ALA A 128 13.12 10.89 -20.68
CA ALA A 128 14.54 10.85 -21.05
C ALA A 128 14.92 12.26 -21.52
N LYS A 129 15.86 12.88 -20.81
CA LYS A 129 16.55 14.07 -21.31
C LYS A 129 17.56 13.65 -22.35
#